data_AF-T1AAB9-F1
#
_entry.id   AF-T1AAB9-F1
#
_cell.length_a   1.000
_cell.length_b   1.000
_cell.length_c   1.000
_cell.angle_alpha   90.00
_cell.angle_beta   90.00
_cell.angle_gamma   90.00
#
_symmetry.space_group_name_H-M   'P 1'
#
loop_
_entity.id
_entity.type
_entity.pdbx_description
1 polymer ?
#
loop_
_entity_poly.entity_id
_entity_poly.type
_entity_poly.pdbx_seq_one_letter_code
_entity_poly.pdbx_strand_id
1 'polypeptide(L)'
;PKERQSVVVQRGNGTSLYVTRDVAYHLAKFAAFARVVDVLGQDHQLHARTLEALLAEIGEPRRPEFVIYQDITVPEGGRMSTRGGSAVWLDPLLAEAVERAKQEVLARREGLDDAEVDRIAEAVATGASATTSSGWRRRSRSPSDGRMRCRSRGAAGRSASTPMPGRRACSARRRRPARRIRTTRPASSTPTSGRCCG
;
A
#
# COMPACT_ATOMS: atom_id res chain seq x y z
N PRO A 1 5.99 -32.77 6.24
CA PRO A 1 4.95 -31.72 6.29
C PRO A 1 5.19 -30.81 7.50
N LYS A 2 5.50 -29.52 7.31
CA LYS A 2 5.76 -28.61 8.44
C LYS A 2 4.49 -28.54 9.32
N GLU A 3 4.71 -28.72 10.61
CA GLU A 3 3.75 -29.03 11.67
C GLU A 3 2.53 -28.11 11.71
N ARG A 4 1.39 -28.66 12.17
CA ARG A 4 0.22 -27.86 12.58
C ARG A 4 0.65 -26.87 13.64
N GLN A 5 0.66 -25.59 13.29
CA GLN A 5 0.98 -24.51 14.20
C GLN A 5 -0.29 -24.11 14.96
N SER A 6 -0.32 -24.35 16.27
CA SER A 6 -1.41 -23.90 17.13
C SER A 6 -1.31 -22.39 17.37
N VAL A 7 -2.44 -21.70 17.36
CA VAL A 7 -2.52 -20.25 17.58
C VAL A 7 -3.28 -20.00 18.87
N VAL A 8 -2.63 -19.30 19.80
CA VAL A 8 -3.26 -18.92 21.08
C VAL A 8 -4.02 -17.61 20.87
N VAL A 9 -5.34 -17.64 21.06
CA VAL A 9 -6.22 -16.45 20.92
C VAL A 9 -6.43 -15.74 22.27
N GLN A 10 -6.35 -16.45 23.38
CA GLN A 10 -6.53 -15.87 24.71
C GLN A 10 -5.58 -16.54 25.69
N ARG A 11 -5.02 -15.76 26.60
CA ARG A 11 -4.22 -16.28 27.71
C ARG A 11 -5.12 -16.85 28.80
N GLY A 12 -4.58 -17.74 29.65
CA GLY A 12 -5.33 -18.29 30.80
C GLY A 12 -5.83 -17.24 31.79
N ASN A 13 -5.20 -16.06 31.84
CA ASN A 13 -5.63 -14.91 32.63
C ASN A 13 -6.70 -14.04 31.94
N GLY A 14 -7.33 -14.53 30.87
CA GLY A 14 -8.37 -13.83 30.10
C GLY A 14 -7.87 -12.72 29.17
N THR A 15 -6.57 -12.39 29.17
CA THR A 15 -6.02 -11.30 28.34
C THR A 15 -6.00 -11.69 26.85
N SER A 16 -6.48 -10.79 25.99
CA SER A 16 -6.45 -10.96 24.53
C SER A 16 -5.04 -10.75 23.94
N LEU A 17 -4.73 -11.50 22.88
CA LEU A 17 -3.50 -11.38 22.10
C LEU A 17 -3.72 -10.62 20.79
N TYR A 18 -2.63 -10.22 20.13
CA TYR A 18 -2.69 -9.46 18.88
C TYR A 18 -3.55 -10.14 17.81
N VAL A 19 -3.43 -11.46 17.65
CA VAL A 19 -4.25 -12.24 16.70
C VAL A 19 -5.76 -12.05 16.92
N THR A 20 -6.21 -12.02 18.16
CA THR A 20 -7.63 -11.86 18.50
C THR A 20 -8.12 -10.44 18.26
N ARG A 21 -7.26 -9.46 18.55
CA ARG A 21 -7.54 -8.04 18.28
C ARG A 21 -7.60 -7.79 16.78
N ASP A 22 -6.72 -8.42 16.01
CA ASP A 22 -6.72 -8.31 14.55
C ASP A 22 -7.98 -8.93 13.98
N VAL A 23 -8.43 -10.10 14.43
CA VAL A 23 -9.71 -10.68 14.00
C VAL A 23 -10.86 -9.70 14.26
N ALA A 24 -10.98 -9.19 15.49
CA ALA A 24 -12.03 -8.23 15.84
C ALA A 24 -11.97 -6.96 14.98
N TYR A 25 -10.77 -6.45 14.72
CA TYR A 25 -10.55 -5.27 13.89
C TYR A 25 -10.95 -5.51 12.42
N HIS A 26 -10.68 -6.69 11.88
CA HIS A 26 -11.06 -7.04 10.52
C HIS A 26 -12.56 -7.21 10.36
N LEU A 27 -13.24 -7.82 11.34
CA LEU A 27 -14.70 -7.88 11.36
C LEU A 27 -15.32 -6.47 11.34
N ALA A 28 -14.78 -5.55 12.15
CA ALA A 28 -15.23 -4.16 12.17
C ALA A 28 -14.99 -3.45 10.82
N LYS A 29 -13.80 -3.63 10.21
CA LYS A 29 -13.48 -3.10 8.88
C LYS A 29 -14.41 -3.65 7.81
N PHE A 30 -14.69 -4.95 7.84
CA PHE A 30 -15.56 -5.59 6.89
C PHE A 30 -17.01 -5.13 7.00
N ALA A 31 -17.47 -4.76 8.20
CA ALA A 31 -18.79 -4.14 8.35
C ALA A 31 -18.86 -2.73 7.72
N ALA A 32 -17.76 -1.98 7.75
CA ALA A 32 -17.71 -0.60 7.27
C ALA A 32 -17.30 -0.45 5.79
N PHE A 33 -16.54 -1.41 5.24
CA PHE A 33 -15.89 -1.27 3.94
C PHE A 33 -16.10 -2.51 3.06
N ALA A 34 -16.37 -2.26 1.78
CA ALA A 34 -16.50 -3.32 0.77
C ALA A 34 -15.14 -3.98 0.42
N ARG A 35 -14.04 -3.25 0.62
CA ARG A 35 -12.69 -3.70 0.27
C ARG A 35 -11.74 -3.35 1.40
N VAL A 36 -11.00 -4.34 1.87
CA VAL A 36 -10.00 -4.20 2.94
C VAL A 36 -8.66 -4.67 2.37
N VAL A 37 -7.65 -3.80 2.44
CA VAL A 37 -6.31 -4.08 1.92
C VAL A 37 -5.30 -3.87 3.06
N ASP A 38 -4.49 -4.88 3.33
CA ASP A 38 -3.43 -4.82 4.33
C ASP A 38 -2.07 -4.82 3.66
N VAL A 39 -1.29 -3.77 3.91
CA VAL A 39 0.06 -3.61 3.39
C VAL A 39 1.04 -4.02 4.48
N LEU A 40 1.74 -5.13 4.29
CA LEU A 40 2.58 -5.75 5.32
C LEU A 40 3.99 -6.03 4.80
N GLY A 41 4.98 -6.00 5.69
CA GLY A 41 6.34 -6.46 5.38
C GLY A 41 6.43 -7.98 5.18
N GLN A 42 7.53 -8.45 4.58
CA GLN A 42 7.75 -9.86 4.27
C GLN A 42 7.63 -10.77 5.50
N ASP A 43 8.11 -10.31 6.64
CA ASP A 43 8.13 -11.09 7.88
C ASP A 43 6.72 -11.41 8.43
N HIS A 44 5.67 -10.76 7.90
CA HIS A 44 4.27 -10.98 8.31
C HIS A 44 3.49 -11.98 7.44
N GLN A 45 4.14 -12.70 6.52
CA GLN A 45 3.45 -13.68 5.67
C GLN A 45 2.74 -14.78 6.45
N LEU A 46 3.34 -15.24 7.56
CA LEU A 46 2.72 -16.26 8.39
C LEU A 46 1.48 -15.69 9.09
N HIS A 47 1.60 -14.48 9.66
CA HIS A 47 0.51 -13.79 10.32
C HIS A 47 -0.70 -13.59 9.41
N ALA A 48 -0.48 -13.16 8.16
CA ALA A 48 -1.54 -13.02 7.16
C ALA A 48 -2.32 -14.33 6.95
N ARG A 49 -1.61 -15.46 6.83
CA ARG A 49 -2.24 -16.79 6.68
C ARG A 49 -3.00 -17.21 7.92
N THR A 50 -2.45 -16.93 9.10
CA THR A 50 -3.11 -17.20 10.38
C THR A 50 -4.41 -16.41 10.51
N LEU A 51 -4.39 -15.12 10.18
CA LEU A 51 -5.58 -14.26 10.21
C LEU A 51 -6.66 -14.76 9.24
N GLU A 52 -6.30 -15.12 8.01
CA GLU A 52 -7.26 -15.70 7.05
C GLU A 52 -7.91 -16.98 7.59
N ALA A 53 -7.12 -17.86 8.20
CA ALA A 53 -7.63 -19.10 8.77
C ALA A 53 -8.59 -18.85 9.94
N LEU A 54 -8.24 -17.91 10.83
CA LEU A 54 -9.10 -17.54 11.96
C LEU A 54 -10.42 -16.90 11.51
N LEU A 55 -10.38 -16.01 10.52
CA LEU A 55 -11.60 -15.39 9.96
C LEU A 55 -12.52 -16.44 9.32
N ALA A 56 -11.94 -17.39 8.58
CA ALA A 56 -12.71 -18.49 7.99
C ALA A 56 -13.35 -19.38 9.07
N GLU A 57 -12.63 -19.69 10.15
CA GLU A 57 -13.12 -20.54 11.24
C GLU A 57 -14.33 -19.92 11.97
N ILE A 58 -14.34 -18.59 12.14
CA ILE A 58 -15.47 -17.88 12.75
C ILE A 58 -16.62 -17.60 11.77
N GLY A 59 -16.53 -18.09 10.53
CA GLY A 59 -17.58 -17.98 9.53
C GLY A 59 -17.62 -16.64 8.77
N GLU A 60 -16.55 -15.84 8.78
CA GLU A 60 -16.44 -14.67 7.91
C GLU A 60 -15.96 -15.11 6.51
N PRO A 61 -16.81 -15.03 5.46
CA PRO A 61 -16.44 -15.50 4.12
C PRO A 61 -15.45 -14.58 3.40
N ARG A 62 -15.30 -13.32 3.84
CA ARG A 62 -14.41 -12.35 3.21
C ARG A 62 -12.98 -12.49 3.72
N ARG A 63 -12.04 -12.11 2.84
CA ARG A 63 -10.61 -12.07 3.14
C ARG A 63 -10.06 -10.69 2.81
N PRO A 64 -9.17 -10.14 3.65
CA PRO A 64 -8.48 -8.92 3.30
C PRO A 64 -7.46 -9.21 2.17
N GLU A 65 -7.21 -8.21 1.34
CA GLU A 65 -6.18 -8.30 0.30
C GLU A 65 -4.81 -7.97 0.89
N PHE A 66 -3.92 -8.95 0.95
CA PHE A 66 -2.56 -8.72 1.44
C PHE A 66 -1.63 -8.23 0.33
N VAL A 67 -0.98 -7.09 0.58
CA VAL A 67 0.12 -6.57 -0.22
C VAL A 67 1.40 -6.71 0.60
N ILE A 68 2.21 -7.72 0.26
CA ILE A 68 3.47 -7.98 0.94
C ILE A 68 4.62 -7.25 0.24
N TYR A 69 5.24 -6.30 0.92
CA TYR A 69 6.46 -5.65 0.45
C TYR A 69 7.72 -6.39 0.95
N GLN A 70 8.84 -6.18 0.25
CA GLN A 70 10.12 -6.82 0.58
C GLN A 70 10.94 -5.93 1.51
N ASP A 71 11.86 -6.55 2.25
CA ASP A 71 12.78 -5.81 3.09
C ASP A 71 13.74 -4.97 2.24
N ILE A 72 14.11 -3.81 2.78
CA ILE A 72 15.09 -2.91 2.18
C ILE A 72 16.47 -3.33 2.71
N THR A 73 17.44 -3.45 1.81
CA THR A 73 18.84 -3.66 2.17
C THR A 73 19.52 -2.32 2.38
N VAL A 74 20.23 -2.17 3.51
CA VAL A 74 21.05 -0.98 3.75
C VAL A 74 22.40 -1.07 3.02
N PRO A 75 23.01 0.06 2.64
CA PRO A 75 24.30 0.07 1.93
C PRO A 75 25.42 -0.74 2.61
N GLU A 76 25.40 -0.81 3.94
CA GLU A 76 26.35 -1.55 4.78
C GLU A 76 26.18 -3.07 4.70
N GLY A 77 25.22 -3.57 3.90
CA GLY A 77 25.11 -4.99 3.57
C GLY A 77 24.30 -5.81 4.57
N GLY A 78 23.18 -5.28 5.07
CA GLY A 78 22.33 -5.98 6.04
C GLY A 78 20.88 -5.53 6.09
N ARG A 79 20.15 -6.01 7.11
CA ARG A 79 18.84 -5.49 7.52
C ARG A 79 19.04 -4.35 8.52
N MET A 80 18.14 -3.37 8.52
CA MET A 80 18.10 -2.35 9.57
C MET A 80 17.85 -3.00 10.93
N SER A 81 18.55 -2.54 11.96
CA SER A 81 18.39 -3.00 13.34
C SER A 81 18.53 -1.84 14.31
N THR A 82 17.52 -1.65 15.16
CA THR A 82 17.58 -0.63 16.23
C THR A 82 18.62 -1.01 17.28
N ARG A 83 18.73 -2.29 17.66
CA ARG A 83 19.71 -2.76 18.65
C ARG A 83 21.13 -2.83 18.09
N GLY A 84 21.25 -3.07 16.78
CA GLY A 84 22.53 -3.12 16.08
C GLY A 84 23.04 -1.76 15.60
N GLY A 85 22.30 -0.68 15.86
CA GLY A 85 22.68 0.68 15.46
C GLY A 85 22.58 0.97 13.95
N SER A 86 22.09 0.04 13.13
CA SER A 86 21.96 0.19 11.66
C SER A 86 20.60 0.73 11.21
N ALA A 87 19.85 1.35 12.12
CA ALA A 87 18.56 1.95 11.79
C ALA A 87 18.77 3.27 11.02
N VAL A 88 18.20 3.36 9.82
CA VAL A 88 18.18 4.59 9.03
C VAL A 88 16.89 5.34 9.36
N TRP A 89 17.02 6.59 9.80
CA TRP A 89 15.89 7.46 10.11
C TRP A 89 15.37 8.14 8.85
N LEU A 90 14.05 8.25 8.73
CA LEU A 90 13.43 8.81 7.53
C LEU A 90 13.73 10.31 7.36
N ASP A 91 13.69 11.10 8.43
CA ASP A 91 13.87 12.55 8.36
C ASP A 91 15.25 12.96 7.81
N PRO A 92 16.39 12.48 8.35
CA PRO A 92 17.70 12.82 7.79
C PRO A 92 17.88 12.24 6.38
N LEU A 93 17.31 11.07 6.08
CA LEU A 93 17.35 10.49 4.75
C LEU A 93 16.65 11.37 3.71
N LEU A 94 15.47 11.90 4.04
CA LEU A 94 14.72 12.81 3.17
C LEU A 94 15.44 14.15 3.02
N ALA A 95 15.98 14.71 4.11
CA ALA A 95 16.75 15.94 4.07
C ALA A 95 17.98 15.81 3.16
N GLU A 96 18.72 14.70 3.26
CA GLU A 96 19.85 14.41 2.39
C GLU A 96 19.42 14.25 0.91
N ALA A 97 18.29 13.58 0.67
CA ALA A 97 17.76 13.43 -0.69
C ALA A 97 17.39 14.78 -1.32
N VAL A 98 16.79 15.69 -0.53
CA VAL A 98 16.47 17.06 -0.97
C VAL A 98 17.74 17.83 -1.26
N GLU A 99 18.74 17.78 -0.38
CA GLU A 99 20.00 18.51 -0.58
C GLU A 99 20.74 18.06 -1.85
N ARG A 100 20.83 16.75 -2.07
CA ARG A 100 21.38 16.19 -3.32
C ARG A 100 20.56 16.64 -4.55
N ALA A 101 19.25 16.74 -4.43
CA ALA A 101 18.41 17.23 -5.51
C ALA A 101 18.61 18.73 -5.77
N LYS A 102 18.82 19.57 -4.74
CA LYS A 102 19.14 21.00 -4.88
C LYS A 102 20.43 21.18 -5.67
N GLN A 103 21.48 20.45 -5.29
CA GLN A 103 22.77 20.47 -5.98
C GLN A 103 22.63 20.14 -7.47
N GLU A 104 21.82 19.13 -7.80
CA GLU A 104 21.57 18.74 -9.19
C GLU A 104 20.75 19.79 -9.96
N VAL A 105 19.80 20.47 -9.31
CA VAL A 105 19.01 21.55 -9.93
C VAL A 105 19.90 22.73 -10.28
N LEU A 106 20.72 23.20 -9.33
CA LEU A 106 21.64 24.32 -9.50
C LEU A 106 22.70 24.02 -10.57
N ALA A 107 23.19 22.78 -10.64
CA ALA A 107 24.17 22.37 -11.66
C ALA A 107 23.60 22.35 -13.08
N ARG A 108 22.27 22.24 -13.25
CA ARG A 108 21.61 22.11 -14.56
C ARG A 108 20.84 23.34 -15.01
N ARG A 109 20.52 24.25 -14.09
CA ARG A 109 19.67 25.42 -14.35
C ARG A 109 20.23 26.63 -13.64
N GLU A 110 20.47 27.68 -14.42
CA GLU A 110 20.87 28.99 -13.93
C GLU A 110 19.66 29.93 -13.86
N GLY A 111 19.73 30.96 -13.02
CA GLY A 111 18.73 32.04 -12.96
C GLY A 111 17.42 31.71 -12.24
N LEU A 112 17.39 30.66 -11.41
CA LEU A 112 16.27 30.37 -10.52
C LEU A 112 16.49 31.07 -9.18
N ASP A 113 15.39 31.50 -8.54
CA ASP A 113 15.44 31.95 -7.15
C ASP A 113 15.48 30.75 -6.18
N ASP A 114 15.91 31.00 -4.94
CA ASP A 114 16.07 29.96 -3.93
C ASP A 114 14.76 29.22 -3.65
N ALA A 115 13.62 29.94 -3.68
CA ALA A 115 12.31 29.35 -3.43
C ALA A 115 11.87 28.38 -4.56
N GLU A 116 12.26 28.64 -5.80
CA GLU A 116 11.99 27.77 -6.94
C GLU A 116 12.94 26.58 -6.98
N VAL A 117 14.21 26.77 -6.62
CA VAL A 117 15.16 25.67 -6.44
C VAL A 117 14.66 24.69 -5.38
N ASP A 118 14.22 25.19 -4.23
CA ASP A 118 13.73 24.38 -3.12
C ASP A 118 12.49 23.57 -3.51
N ARG A 119 11.50 24.21 -4.14
CA ARG A 119 10.30 23.52 -4.63
C ARG A 119 10.61 22.41 -5.62
N ILE A 120 11.54 22.64 -6.55
CA ILE A 120 11.93 21.63 -7.54
C ILE A 120 12.68 20.48 -6.86
N ALA A 121 13.61 20.78 -5.95
CA ALA A 121 14.40 19.78 -5.25
C ALA A 121 13.53 18.87 -4.38
N GLU A 122 12.57 19.43 -3.63
CA GLU A 122 11.61 18.65 -2.85
C GLU A 122 10.77 17.70 -3.72
N ALA A 123 10.28 18.19 -4.86
CA ALA A 123 9.51 17.38 -5.80
C ALA A 123 10.35 16.23 -6.38
N VAL A 124 11.61 16.50 -6.74
CA VAL A 124 12.54 15.50 -7.28
C VAL A 124 12.91 14.47 -6.21
N ALA A 125 13.25 14.90 -5.00
CA ALA A 125 13.62 14.01 -3.90
C ALA A 125 12.46 13.08 -3.52
N THR A 126 11.25 13.62 -3.40
CA THR A 126 10.04 12.83 -3.12
C THR A 126 9.77 11.82 -4.25
N GLY A 127 9.84 12.26 -5.50
CA GLY A 127 9.64 11.41 -6.67
C GLY A 127 10.67 10.28 -6.79
N ALA A 128 11.95 10.58 -6.53
CA ALA A 128 13.03 9.60 -6.57
C ALA A 128 12.86 8.53 -5.48
N SER A 129 12.51 8.95 -4.26
CA SER A 129 12.30 8.06 -3.11
C SER A 129 11.10 7.12 -3.34
N ALA A 130 10.00 7.65 -3.88
CA ALA A 130 8.81 6.86 -4.22
C ALA A 130 9.02 5.94 -5.45
N THR A 131 9.79 6.36 -6.45
CA THR A 131 10.05 5.54 -7.65
C THR A 131 10.96 4.36 -7.33
N THR A 132 11.98 4.58 -6.49
CA THR A 132 12.89 3.52 -6.06
C THR A 132 12.17 2.43 -5.28
N SER A 133 11.20 2.81 -4.44
CA SER A 133 10.35 1.86 -3.71
C SER A 133 9.25 1.20 -4.56
N SER A 134 8.74 1.88 -5.60
CA SER A 134 7.69 1.33 -6.48
C SER A 134 8.20 0.55 -7.69
N GLY A 135 9.50 0.60 -8.01
CA GLY A 135 10.15 -0.22 -9.03
C GLY A 135 10.06 -1.74 -8.78
N TRP A 136 9.57 -2.15 -7.60
CA TRP A 136 9.29 -3.52 -7.22
C TRP A 136 7.97 -4.00 -7.84
N ARG A 137 8.06 -4.65 -8.99
CA ARG A 137 6.89 -5.18 -9.73
C ARG A 137 6.13 -6.22 -8.89
N ARG A 138 4.82 -6.02 -8.73
CA ARG A 138 3.83 -7.01 -8.25
C ARG A 138 3.99 -8.32 -9.04
N ARG A 139 4.51 -9.37 -8.41
CA ARG A 139 4.46 -10.73 -8.97
C ARG A 139 3.12 -11.36 -8.56
N SER A 140 2.14 -11.32 -9.46
CA SER A 140 1.00 -12.23 -9.37
C SER A 140 1.48 -13.65 -9.68
N ARG A 141 1.13 -14.62 -8.83
CA ARG A 141 1.30 -16.05 -9.13
C ARG A 141 0.42 -16.44 -10.32
N SER A 142 0.97 -17.21 -11.27
CA SER A 142 0.20 -18.23 -11.99
C SER A 142 0.29 -19.53 -11.16
N PRO A 143 -0.81 -20.29 -10.95
CA PRO A 143 -0.81 -21.49 -10.10
C PRO A 143 0.07 -22.66 -10.57
N SER A 144 0.60 -22.66 -11.80
CA SER A 144 1.07 -23.89 -12.44
C SER A 144 2.56 -24.24 -12.26
N ASP A 145 3.44 -23.34 -11.83
CA ASP A 145 4.88 -23.63 -11.78
C ASP A 145 5.52 -23.27 -10.43
N GLY A 146 5.76 -24.30 -9.62
CA GLY A 146 6.38 -24.24 -8.29
C GLY A 146 7.88 -23.90 -8.27
N ARG A 147 8.39 -23.08 -9.21
CA ARG A 147 9.77 -22.59 -9.19
C ARG A 147 9.82 -21.07 -9.04
N MET A 148 10.27 -20.63 -7.88
CA MET A 148 10.63 -19.23 -7.62
C MET A 148 11.93 -18.89 -8.36
N ARG A 149 11.85 -18.16 -9.48
CA ARG A 149 13.02 -17.50 -10.08
C ARG A 149 12.99 -16.01 -9.74
N CYS A 150 13.83 -15.60 -8.80
CA CYS A 150 14.12 -14.19 -8.55
C CYS A 150 15.23 -13.74 -9.51
N ARG A 151 14.90 -12.83 -10.43
CA ARG A 151 15.90 -11.95 -11.07
C ARG A 151 15.66 -10.54 -10.52
N SER A 152 16.68 -9.94 -9.93
CA SER A 152 16.78 -8.49 -9.85
C SER A 152 16.89 -7.98 -11.28
N ARG A 153 16.05 -7.01 -11.67
CA ARG A 153 16.53 -6.07 -12.68
C ARG A 153 17.46 -5.16 -11.90
N GLY A 154 18.76 -5.33 -12.10
CA GLY A 154 19.74 -4.42 -11.53
C GLY A 154 19.34 -3.00 -11.87
N ALA A 155 19.04 -2.20 -10.86
CA ALA A 155 19.33 -0.77 -10.90
C ALA A 155 20.84 -0.61 -10.68
N ALA A 156 21.64 -1.25 -11.55
CA ALA A 156 23.03 -0.91 -11.72
C ALA A 156 23.04 0.37 -12.55
N GLY A 157 23.80 1.37 -12.07
CA GLY A 157 23.89 2.70 -12.64
C GLY A 157 23.91 2.68 -14.16
N ARG A 158 23.04 3.50 -14.74
CA ARG A 158 23.23 4.00 -16.10
C ARG A 158 23.33 5.50 -15.99
N SER A 159 24.51 5.95 -16.41
CA SER A 159 24.85 7.31 -16.75
C SER A 159 23.74 8.04 -17.51
N ALA A 160 23.79 9.36 -17.38
CA ALA A 160 23.04 10.36 -18.11
C ALA A 160 22.62 9.90 -19.52
N SER A 161 21.30 9.88 -19.77
CA SER A 161 20.57 9.80 -21.06
C SER A 161 19.39 8.84 -21.00
N THR A 162 18.49 9.01 -20.02
CA THR A 162 17.10 8.57 -20.24
C THR A 162 16.26 9.83 -20.40
N PRO A 163 15.69 10.10 -21.59
CA PRO A 163 14.77 11.21 -21.73
C PRO A 163 13.56 10.92 -20.84
N MET A 164 13.15 11.92 -20.06
CA MET A 164 11.83 11.97 -19.43
C MET A 164 10.78 11.48 -20.45
N PRO A 165 9.92 10.50 -20.14
CA PRO A 165 8.82 10.16 -21.04
C PRO A 165 7.97 11.42 -21.22
N GLY A 166 8.00 11.92 -22.44
CA GLY A 166 7.58 13.25 -22.79
C GLY A 166 6.12 13.52 -22.45
N ARG A 167 5.88 14.78 -22.10
CA ARG A 167 4.69 15.52 -22.54
C ARG A 167 4.55 15.32 -24.06
N ARG A 168 3.72 14.37 -24.51
CA ARG A 168 3.16 14.33 -25.87
C ARG A 168 1.90 13.45 -25.86
N ALA A 169 0.86 13.97 -26.50
CA ALA A 169 -0.47 13.38 -26.74
C ALA A 169 -1.48 13.41 -25.59
N CYS A 170 -1.81 14.60 -25.10
CA CYS A 170 -3.20 14.88 -24.73
C CYS A 170 -3.98 15.12 -26.03
N SER A 171 -4.37 14.06 -26.74
CA SER A 171 -5.37 14.18 -27.80
C SER A 171 -6.75 14.17 -27.14
N ALA A 172 -7.49 15.25 -27.36
CA ALA A 172 -8.85 15.44 -26.87
C ALA A 172 -9.77 14.31 -27.36
N ARG A 173 -9.90 13.26 -26.56
CA ARG A 173 -10.93 12.24 -26.74
C ARG A 173 -12.24 12.86 -26.23
N ARG A 174 -13.05 13.37 -27.16
CA ARG A 174 -14.38 13.94 -26.88
C ARG A 174 -15.16 12.99 -25.95
N ARG A 175 -15.56 13.51 -24.77
CA ARG A 175 -16.47 12.81 -23.86
C ARG A 175 -17.77 12.50 -24.62
N ARG A 176 -18.12 11.22 -24.77
CA ARG A 176 -19.48 10.83 -25.13
C ARG A 176 -20.41 11.25 -23.99
N PRO A 177 -21.56 11.92 -24.23
CA PRO A 177 -22.48 12.27 -23.16
C PRO A 177 -23.09 10.98 -22.57
N ALA A 178 -23.10 10.91 -21.24
CA ALA A 178 -23.69 9.81 -20.49
C ALA A 178 -25.19 9.69 -20.78
N ARG A 179 -25.65 8.49 -21.12
CA ARG A 179 -27.07 8.17 -21.29
C ARG A 179 -27.72 8.15 -19.90
N ARG A 180 -28.56 9.12 -19.62
CA ARG A 180 -29.27 9.31 -18.34
C ARG A 180 -30.35 8.23 -18.21
N ILE A 181 -30.15 7.25 -17.33
CA ILE A 181 -31.22 6.31 -16.96
C ILE A 181 -32.13 7.03 -15.98
N ARG A 182 -33.36 7.35 -16.40
CA ARG A 182 -34.43 7.83 -15.55
C ARG A 182 -34.90 6.66 -14.68
N THR A 183 -34.61 6.68 -13.39
CA THR A 183 -35.33 5.85 -12.42
C THR A 183 -36.61 6.59 -12.04
N THR A 184 -37.76 6.07 -12.47
CA THR A 184 -39.06 6.52 -11.96
C THR A 184 -39.21 6.00 -10.54
N ARG A 185 -39.30 6.92 -9.58
CA ARG A 185 -39.66 6.63 -8.19
C ARG A 185 -41.16 6.28 -8.16
N PRO A 186 -41.59 5.11 -7.66
CA PRO A 186 -43.02 4.90 -7.44
C PRO A 186 -43.50 5.77 -6.27
N ALA A 187 -44.71 6.29 -6.42
CA ALA A 187 -45.36 7.21 -5.52
C ALA A 187 -45.67 6.57 -4.16
N SER A 188 -45.50 7.37 -3.11
CA SER A 188 -45.98 7.09 -1.76
C SER A 188 -47.51 7.05 -1.74
N SER A 189 -48.08 5.94 -1.32
CA SER A 189 -49.50 5.86 -0.94
C SER A 189 -49.60 5.92 0.59
N THR A 190 -50.06 7.05 1.11
CA THR A 190 -50.79 7.10 2.38
C THR A 190 -52.28 6.88 2.09
N PRO A 191 -52.97 6.11 2.95
CA PRO A 191 -54.27 6.55 3.43
C PRO A 191 -54.39 6.31 4.95
N THR A 192 -54.64 7.37 5.72
CA THR A 192 -55.96 7.83 6.18
C THR A 192 -56.34 7.21 7.53
N SER A 193 -56.54 8.11 8.48
CA SER A 193 -57.06 7.96 9.84
C SER A 193 -58.30 7.08 9.98
N GLY A 194 -58.32 6.22 11.00
CA GLY A 194 -59.50 5.56 11.56
C GLY A 194 -59.25 5.17 13.02
N ARG A 195 -60.16 5.56 13.92
CA ARG A 195 -60.03 5.54 15.39
C ARG A 195 -60.35 4.17 16.04
N CYS A 196 -60.03 4.13 17.34
CA CYS A 196 -60.74 3.49 18.47
C CYS A 196 -60.28 2.10 18.97
N CYS A 197 -59.76 2.13 20.20
CA CYS A 197 -60.12 1.33 21.39
C CYS A 197 -60.32 -0.19 21.26
N GLY A 198 -59.61 -0.92 22.14
CA GLY A 198 -59.81 -2.33 22.47
C GLY A 198 -58.60 -2.86 23.22
#